data_AF-A0A1F6QPN8-F1
#
_entry.id   AF-A0A1F6QPN8-F1
#
_cell.length_a   1.000
_cell.length_b   1.000
_cell.length_c   1.000
_cell.angle_alpha   90.00
_cell.angle_beta   90.00
_cell.angle_gamma   90.00
#
_symmetry.space_group_name_H-M   'P 1'
#
loop_
_entity.id
_entity.type
_entity.pdbx_description
1 polymer ?
#
loop_
_entity_poly.entity_id
_entity_poly.type
_entity_poly.pdbx_seq_one_letter_code
_entity_poly.pdbx_strand_id
1 'polypeptide(L)'
;MTHKQFFNLILVITALFLTQIGSEAKSSVTVGKGIWINIWNYPENPEMYCEQLKSKGIDTIYLQISRSNTPAIKNPASLNKIIKSAHSRNIKVIGWIYSFLKDPISDAQKFLQAVFYRTPGGDSLDGIAADIEEVTNSRSIETFAKAIRKSVGPKYPLIAITFSPVLKRADPRHYAWKTIANNFDIIAPMTYWHGFVKLRSEKGAYDYTAQTISKIKEYTQKDNLQIHLIGDGQKTSSAEINGFLRAAGDHNINAGVSLYPWYTPKEHQVEALGMFKLSND
;
A
#
# COMPACT_ATOMS: atom_id res chain seq x y z
N MET A 1 32.89 48.08 -24.01
CA MET A 1 32.66 47.00 -23.01
C MET A 1 33.30 45.74 -23.52
N THR A 2 34.19 45.13 -22.73
CA THR A 2 35.05 44.01 -23.11
C THR A 2 34.35 42.66 -22.89
N HIS A 3 34.73 41.65 -23.68
CA HIS A 3 34.21 40.27 -23.68
C HIS A 3 34.14 39.55 -22.31
N LYS A 4 34.67 40.13 -21.23
CA LYS A 4 34.57 39.62 -19.85
C LYS A 4 33.22 39.88 -19.16
N GLN A 5 32.39 40.81 -19.66
CA GLN A 5 31.09 41.11 -19.03
C GLN A 5 29.94 40.18 -19.47
N PHE A 6 30.08 39.47 -20.60
CA PHE A 6 29.06 38.49 -21.05
C PHE A 6 29.17 37.13 -20.34
N PHE A 7 30.37 36.74 -19.88
CA PHE A 7 30.57 35.45 -19.21
C PHE A 7 30.06 35.42 -17.76
N ASN A 8 30.04 36.56 -17.07
CA ASN A 8 29.52 36.64 -15.70
C ASN A 8 27.99 36.78 -15.64
N LEU A 9 27.32 37.22 -16.72
CA LEU A 9 25.86 37.29 -16.74
C LEU A 9 25.22 35.91 -17.01
N ILE A 10 25.88 35.05 -17.79
CA ILE A 10 25.42 33.68 -18.00
C ILE A 10 25.62 32.83 -16.74
N LEU A 11 26.73 33.00 -16.00
CA LEU A 11 26.95 32.23 -14.77
C LEU A 11 26.00 32.62 -13.61
N VAL A 12 25.55 33.87 -13.56
CA VAL A 12 24.61 34.34 -12.52
C VAL A 12 23.16 33.97 -12.85
N ILE A 13 22.79 33.84 -14.14
CA ILE A 13 21.44 33.39 -14.53
C ILE A 13 21.28 31.86 -14.37
N THR A 14 22.36 31.07 -14.44
CA THR A 14 22.29 29.63 -14.09
C THR A 14 22.37 29.33 -12.59
N ALA A 15 22.73 30.31 -11.76
CA ALA A 15 22.88 30.13 -10.31
C ALA A 15 21.65 30.60 -9.49
N LEU A 16 20.63 31.19 -10.11
CA LEU A 16 19.42 31.70 -9.44
C LEU A 16 18.18 30.81 -9.58
N PHE A 17 18.32 29.59 -10.11
CA PHE A 17 17.28 28.55 -10.10
C PHE A 17 17.68 27.31 -9.28
N LEU A 18 18.49 27.48 -8.23
CA LEU A 18 18.95 26.37 -7.38
C LEU A 18 18.55 26.47 -5.91
N THR A 19 17.61 27.33 -5.54
CA THR A 19 17.07 27.40 -4.18
C THR A 19 15.56 27.49 -4.18
N GLN A 20 14.90 26.33 -4.33
CA GLN A 20 13.82 25.81 -3.47
C GLN A 20 13.14 24.64 -4.19
N ILE A 21 13.81 23.50 -4.22
CA ILE A 21 13.07 22.25 -4.11
C ILE A 21 13.27 21.85 -2.65
N GLY A 22 12.41 22.38 -1.78
CA GLY A 22 12.16 21.70 -0.52
C GLY A 22 11.86 20.24 -0.87
N SER A 23 12.39 19.30 -0.08
CA SER A 23 12.02 17.90 -0.21
C SER A 23 10.52 17.79 0.05
N GLU A 24 9.71 17.98 -0.97
CA GLU A 24 8.34 17.54 -0.95
C GLU A 24 8.44 16.03 -0.77
N ALA A 25 8.07 15.56 0.42
CA ALA A 25 7.97 14.14 0.68
C ALA A 25 7.14 13.56 -0.46
N LYS A 26 7.75 12.71 -1.28
CA LYS A 26 7.06 12.09 -2.40
C LYS A 26 5.81 11.42 -1.84
N SER A 27 4.65 12.00 -2.15
CA SER A 27 3.37 11.50 -1.64
C SER A 27 3.27 10.02 -2.01
N SER A 28 3.08 9.16 -1.00
CA SER A 28 3.02 7.72 -1.23
C SER A 28 1.86 7.41 -2.19
N VAL A 29 2.07 6.47 -3.11
CA VAL A 29 0.98 5.98 -3.99
C VAL A 29 -0.20 5.45 -3.18
N THR A 30 0.03 5.03 -1.93
CA THR A 30 -0.98 4.51 -1.01
C THR A 30 -1.65 5.56 -0.12
N VAL A 31 -1.24 6.84 -0.17
CA VAL A 31 -1.91 7.91 0.62
C VAL A 31 -3.39 7.93 0.28
N GLY A 32 -4.22 8.12 1.30
CA GLY A 32 -5.67 8.13 1.15
C GLY A 32 -6.33 6.97 1.87
N LYS A 33 -7.56 6.67 1.44
CA LYS A 33 -8.43 5.67 2.03
C LYS A 33 -8.71 4.58 1.01
N GLY A 34 -8.62 3.32 1.42
CA GLY A 34 -8.86 2.22 0.49
C GLY A 34 -9.59 1.00 1.00
N ILE A 35 -10.01 0.17 0.06
CA ILE A 35 -10.63 -1.14 0.31
C ILE A 35 -9.85 -2.22 -0.43
N TRP A 36 -9.57 -3.31 0.27
CA TRP A 36 -8.90 -4.49 -0.28
C TRP A 36 -9.92 -5.51 -0.77
N ILE A 37 -9.68 -6.08 -1.95
CA ILE A 37 -10.57 -7.02 -2.61
C ILE A 37 -9.78 -8.28 -2.96
N ASN A 38 -10.28 -9.43 -2.53
CA ASN A 38 -9.72 -10.73 -2.85
C ASN A 38 -10.03 -11.14 -4.30
N ILE A 39 -9.17 -11.96 -4.91
CA ILE A 39 -9.22 -12.35 -6.32
C ILE A 39 -10.51 -13.08 -6.72
N TRP A 40 -11.24 -13.59 -5.74
CA TRP A 40 -12.51 -14.31 -5.92
C TRP A 40 -13.75 -13.42 -5.75
N ASN A 41 -13.58 -12.18 -5.29
CA ASN A 41 -14.66 -11.31 -4.81
C ASN A 41 -14.72 -9.99 -5.59
N TYR A 42 -14.32 -10.00 -6.85
CA TYR A 42 -14.39 -8.81 -7.70
C TYR A 42 -15.86 -8.35 -7.83
N PRO A 43 -16.15 -7.04 -7.76
CA PRO A 43 -17.52 -6.55 -7.86
C PRO A 43 -18.10 -6.86 -9.24
N GLU A 44 -19.32 -7.39 -9.28
CA GLU A 44 -20.04 -7.67 -10.53
C GLU A 44 -20.37 -6.39 -11.31
N ASN A 45 -20.65 -5.30 -10.59
CA ASN A 45 -20.85 -3.96 -11.13
C ASN A 45 -19.75 -3.01 -10.62
N PRO A 46 -18.58 -2.95 -11.29
CA PRO A 46 -17.49 -2.06 -10.88
C PRO A 46 -17.85 -0.58 -10.91
N GLU A 47 -18.78 -0.16 -11.78
CA GLU A 47 -19.18 1.24 -11.89
C GLU A 47 -19.89 1.72 -10.62
N MET A 48 -20.95 1.01 -10.23
CA MET A 48 -21.71 1.29 -9.00
C MET A 48 -20.81 1.16 -7.77
N TYR A 49 -19.94 0.15 -7.75
CA TYR A 49 -18.99 -0.03 -6.66
C TYR A 49 -18.04 1.16 -6.51
N CYS A 50 -17.44 1.63 -7.60
CA CYS A 50 -16.54 2.79 -7.58
C CYS A 50 -17.28 4.08 -7.21
N GLU A 51 -18.52 4.26 -7.65
CA GLU A 51 -19.36 5.39 -7.26
C GLU A 51 -19.63 5.43 -5.75
N GLN A 52 -20.01 4.29 -5.16
CA GLN A 52 -20.22 4.17 -3.71
C GLN A 52 -18.96 4.54 -2.93
N LEU A 53 -17.79 4.01 -3.32
CA LEU A 53 -16.52 4.35 -2.68
C LEU A 53 -16.21 5.84 -2.80
N LYS A 54 -16.31 6.40 -4.01
CA LYS A 54 -15.99 7.82 -4.26
C LYS A 54 -16.89 8.76 -3.46
N SER A 55 -18.19 8.43 -3.35
CA SER A 55 -19.16 9.22 -2.59
C SER A 55 -18.82 9.34 -1.10
N LYS A 56 -18.03 8.39 -0.56
CA LYS A 56 -17.55 8.38 0.83
C LYS A 56 -16.08 8.82 0.93
N GLY A 57 -15.51 9.37 -0.14
CA GLY A 57 -14.12 9.86 -0.17
C GLY A 57 -13.07 8.75 -0.11
N ILE A 58 -13.42 7.51 -0.44
CA ILE A 58 -12.47 6.41 -0.61
C ILE A 58 -11.92 6.48 -2.03
N ASP A 59 -10.60 6.48 -2.16
CA ASP A 59 -9.88 6.85 -3.38
C ASP A 59 -8.97 5.74 -3.91
N THR A 60 -8.89 4.60 -3.23
CA THR A 60 -7.99 3.51 -3.60
C THR A 60 -8.66 2.14 -3.49
N ILE A 61 -8.56 1.34 -4.55
CA ILE A 61 -8.91 -0.09 -4.53
C ILE A 61 -7.61 -0.89 -4.55
N TYR A 62 -7.46 -1.79 -3.57
CA TYR A 62 -6.37 -2.75 -3.52
C TYR A 62 -6.86 -4.12 -3.99
N LEU A 63 -6.51 -4.51 -5.21
CA LEU A 63 -7.13 -5.65 -5.88
C LEU A 63 -6.17 -6.82 -6.00
N GLN A 64 -6.55 -8.01 -5.49
CA GLN A 64 -5.69 -9.18 -5.64
C GLN A 64 -5.74 -9.67 -7.08
N ILE A 65 -4.63 -9.59 -7.79
CA ILE A 65 -4.59 -9.93 -9.23
C ILE A 65 -4.01 -11.31 -9.51
N SER A 66 -3.19 -11.83 -8.59
CA SER A 66 -2.57 -13.15 -8.73
C SER A 66 -1.98 -13.68 -7.42
N ARG A 67 -1.49 -14.91 -7.50
CA ARG A 67 -0.68 -15.60 -6.49
C ARG A 67 0.51 -16.24 -7.21
N SER A 68 1.52 -16.67 -6.48
CA SER A 68 2.66 -17.40 -7.07
C SER A 68 2.25 -18.62 -7.90
N ASN A 69 1.16 -19.29 -7.55
CA ASN A 69 0.64 -20.48 -8.24
C ASN A 69 -0.49 -20.19 -9.26
N THR A 70 -0.66 -18.95 -9.70
CA THR A 70 -1.61 -18.58 -10.77
C THR A 70 -0.87 -17.85 -11.90
N PRO A 71 -1.52 -17.60 -13.06
CA PRO A 71 -1.02 -16.62 -14.02
C PRO A 71 -0.78 -15.25 -13.37
N ALA A 72 0.05 -14.40 -13.99
CA ALA A 72 0.40 -13.08 -13.47
C ALA A 72 -0.82 -12.16 -13.29
N ILE A 73 -1.81 -12.31 -14.17
CA ILE A 73 -3.13 -11.70 -14.08
C ILE A 73 -4.16 -12.81 -14.23
N LYS A 74 -4.86 -13.17 -13.15
CA LYS A 74 -5.80 -14.29 -13.17
C LYS A 74 -7.11 -13.96 -13.92
N ASN A 75 -7.66 -12.77 -13.69
CA ASN A 75 -8.97 -12.35 -14.18
C ASN A 75 -8.85 -11.06 -15.02
N PRO A 76 -8.18 -11.09 -16.20
CA PRO A 76 -7.84 -9.87 -16.94
C PRO A 76 -9.07 -9.09 -17.43
N ALA A 77 -10.14 -9.76 -17.85
CA ALA A 77 -11.36 -9.09 -18.30
C ALA A 77 -12.03 -8.28 -17.18
N SER A 78 -12.16 -8.87 -15.99
CA SER A 78 -12.74 -8.18 -14.83
C SER A 78 -11.80 -7.10 -14.29
N LEU A 79 -10.48 -7.33 -14.29
CA LEU A 79 -9.48 -6.33 -13.95
C LEU A 79 -9.62 -5.08 -14.84
N ASN A 80 -9.72 -5.25 -16.16
CA ASN A 80 -9.89 -4.14 -17.10
C ASN A 80 -11.14 -3.30 -16.84
N LYS A 81 -12.26 -3.94 -16.50
CA LYS A 81 -13.51 -3.25 -16.16
C LYS A 81 -13.36 -2.43 -14.87
N ILE A 82 -12.67 -2.97 -13.87
CA ILE A 82 -12.41 -2.27 -12.60
C ILE A 82 -11.49 -1.07 -12.82
N ILE A 83 -10.37 -1.26 -13.51
CA ILE A 83 -9.43 -0.16 -13.84
C ILE A 83 -10.16 0.99 -14.54
N LYS A 84 -10.90 0.67 -15.62
CA LYS A 84 -11.67 1.68 -16.37
C LYS A 84 -12.66 2.43 -15.47
N SER A 85 -13.41 1.70 -14.63
CA SER A 85 -14.44 2.28 -13.76
C SER A 85 -13.83 3.16 -12.68
N ALA A 86 -12.73 2.71 -12.06
CA ALA A 86 -12.01 3.43 -11.03
C ALA A 86 -11.37 4.71 -11.57
N HIS A 87 -10.63 4.61 -12.69
CA HIS A 87 -9.95 5.76 -13.30
C HIS A 87 -10.92 6.84 -13.74
N SER A 88 -12.09 6.47 -14.28
CA SER A 88 -13.15 7.44 -14.64
C SER A 88 -13.65 8.29 -13.46
N ARG A 89 -13.35 7.89 -12.22
CA ARG A 89 -13.76 8.53 -10.96
C ARG A 89 -12.58 8.99 -10.11
N ASN A 90 -11.37 9.02 -10.67
CA ASN A 90 -10.13 9.34 -9.94
C ASN A 90 -9.98 8.46 -8.69
N ILE A 91 -10.16 7.14 -8.85
CA ILE A 91 -9.83 6.11 -7.86
C ILE A 91 -8.61 5.36 -8.39
N LYS A 92 -7.59 5.23 -7.55
CA LYS A 92 -6.39 4.44 -7.83
C LYS A 92 -6.70 2.95 -7.73
N VAL A 93 -6.11 2.15 -8.61
CA VAL A 93 -6.13 0.69 -8.53
C VAL A 93 -4.71 0.18 -8.30
N ILE A 94 -4.46 -0.26 -7.06
CA ILE A 94 -3.20 -0.90 -6.67
C ILE A 94 -3.43 -2.42 -6.72
N GLY A 95 -2.70 -3.10 -7.60
CA GLY A 95 -2.74 -4.56 -7.65
C GLY A 95 -1.97 -5.15 -6.47
N TRP A 96 -2.35 -6.33 -5.99
CA TRP A 96 -1.50 -7.10 -5.08
C TRP A 96 -1.41 -8.56 -5.44
N ILE A 97 -0.25 -9.13 -5.14
CA ILE A 97 0.12 -10.51 -5.50
C ILE A 97 0.47 -11.26 -4.23
N TYR A 98 -0.14 -12.44 -4.05
CA TYR A 98 0.29 -13.34 -2.99
C TYR A 98 1.60 -14.04 -3.38
N SER A 99 2.73 -13.46 -2.97
CA SER A 99 4.09 -13.90 -3.30
C SER A 99 4.61 -14.90 -2.27
N PHE A 100 4.66 -16.18 -2.65
CA PHE A 100 5.14 -17.24 -1.77
C PHE A 100 6.64 -17.14 -1.49
N LEU A 101 7.41 -16.56 -2.42
CA LEU A 101 8.86 -16.39 -2.35
C LEU A 101 9.66 -17.69 -2.17
N LYS A 102 9.05 -18.82 -2.55
CA LYS A 102 9.74 -20.13 -2.70
C LYS A 102 10.71 -20.10 -3.88
N ASP A 103 10.33 -19.41 -4.95
CA ASP A 103 11.21 -19.01 -6.05
C ASP A 103 11.10 -17.48 -6.22
N PRO A 104 11.98 -16.70 -5.56
CA PRO A 104 11.90 -15.25 -5.56
C PRO A 104 12.13 -14.63 -6.95
N ILE A 105 12.82 -15.31 -7.88
CA ILE A 105 13.03 -14.79 -9.23
C ILE A 105 11.77 -14.97 -10.09
N SER A 106 11.15 -16.14 -10.04
CA SER A 106 9.88 -16.39 -10.73
C SER A 106 8.76 -15.49 -10.21
N ASP A 107 8.72 -15.25 -8.89
CA ASP A 107 7.76 -14.29 -8.31
C ASP A 107 8.06 -12.85 -8.75
N ALA A 108 9.33 -12.44 -8.83
CA ALA A 108 9.70 -11.10 -9.31
C ALA A 108 9.31 -10.90 -10.78
N GLN A 109 9.51 -11.90 -11.64
CA GLN A 109 9.07 -11.85 -13.04
C GLN A 109 7.55 -11.71 -13.15
N LYS A 110 6.80 -12.44 -12.33
CA LYS A 110 5.33 -12.33 -12.26
C LYS A 110 4.89 -10.94 -11.79
N PHE A 111 5.55 -10.39 -10.78
CA PHE A 111 5.31 -9.04 -10.29
C PHE A 111 5.52 -8.01 -11.40
N LEU A 112 6.61 -8.12 -12.16
CA LEU A 112 6.92 -7.21 -13.26
C LEU A 112 5.91 -7.28 -14.41
N GLN A 113 5.35 -8.45 -14.71
CA GLN A 113 4.25 -8.55 -15.69
C GLN A 113 3.03 -7.71 -15.27
N ALA A 114 2.73 -7.65 -13.97
CA ALA A 114 1.66 -6.80 -13.47
C ALA A 114 2.03 -5.31 -13.49
N VAL A 115 3.29 -4.95 -13.16
CA VAL A 115 3.78 -3.56 -13.25
C VAL A 115 3.64 -3.01 -14.67
N PHE A 116 4.01 -3.80 -15.67
CA PHE A 116 3.96 -3.39 -17.08
C PHE A 116 2.62 -3.71 -17.76
N TYR A 117 1.64 -4.22 -17.01
CA TYR A 117 0.33 -4.52 -17.56
C TYR A 117 -0.34 -3.27 -18.13
N ARG A 118 -0.94 -3.42 -19.30
CA ARG A 118 -1.79 -2.41 -19.92
C ARG A 118 -3.14 -3.03 -20.29
N THR A 119 -4.21 -2.32 -19.99
CA THR A 119 -5.54 -2.67 -20.49
C THR A 119 -5.56 -2.46 -22.02
N PRO A 120 -6.51 -3.06 -22.75
CA PRO A 120 -6.68 -2.78 -24.18
C PRO A 120 -6.93 -1.29 -24.48
N GLY A 121 -7.46 -0.52 -23.51
CA GLY A 121 -7.66 0.91 -23.63
C GLY A 121 -6.44 1.77 -23.28
N GLY A 122 -5.31 1.15 -22.91
CA GLY A 122 -4.06 1.84 -22.58
C GLY A 122 -3.86 2.19 -21.10
N ASP A 123 -4.89 2.04 -20.25
CA ASP A 123 -4.76 2.22 -18.79
C ASP A 123 -3.79 1.20 -18.16
N SER A 124 -3.32 1.50 -16.95
CA SER A 124 -2.45 0.63 -16.15
C SER A 124 -2.93 0.52 -14.69
N LEU A 125 -2.27 -0.33 -13.91
CA LEU A 125 -2.35 -0.25 -12.44
C LEU A 125 -1.51 0.94 -11.95
N ASP A 126 -1.94 1.59 -10.86
CA ASP A 126 -1.22 2.72 -10.26
C ASP A 126 -0.02 2.28 -9.42
N GLY A 127 -0.05 1.03 -8.94
CA GLY A 127 1.02 0.42 -8.16
C GLY A 127 0.78 -1.06 -7.97
N ILE A 128 1.80 -1.78 -7.49
CA ILE A 128 1.71 -3.19 -7.13
C ILE A 128 2.27 -3.41 -5.72
N ALA A 129 1.57 -4.23 -4.93
CA ALA A 129 2.01 -4.69 -3.62
C ALA A 129 2.33 -6.20 -3.62
N ALA A 130 3.36 -6.57 -2.87
CA ALA A 130 3.75 -7.97 -2.68
C ALA A 130 3.31 -8.42 -1.27
N ASP A 131 2.56 -9.51 -1.21
CA ASP A 131 2.17 -10.15 0.05
C ASP A 131 3.18 -11.21 0.46
N ILE A 132 3.80 -11.00 1.63
CA ILE A 132 4.98 -11.74 2.12
C ILE A 132 4.58 -12.53 3.38
N GLU A 133 3.94 -13.68 3.18
CA GLU A 133 3.47 -14.53 4.28
C GLU A 133 4.18 -15.89 4.39
N GLU A 134 4.54 -16.51 3.25
CA GLU A 134 4.98 -17.92 3.22
C GLU A 134 6.49 -18.06 3.51
N VAL A 135 7.35 -17.41 2.73
CA VAL A 135 8.80 -17.42 2.91
C VAL A 135 9.27 -16.04 3.30
N THR A 136 9.68 -15.89 4.55
CA THR A 136 9.90 -14.58 5.21
C THR A 136 11.36 -14.31 5.58
N ASN A 137 12.29 -15.10 5.02
CA ASN A 137 13.72 -14.97 5.27
C ASN A 137 14.34 -13.84 4.42
N SER A 138 15.46 -13.27 4.91
CA SER A 138 16.13 -12.15 4.26
C SER A 138 16.55 -12.44 2.82
N ARG A 139 17.12 -13.62 2.55
CA ARG A 139 17.66 -13.95 1.23
C ARG A 139 16.58 -13.94 0.15
N SER A 140 15.44 -14.57 0.41
CA SER A 140 14.33 -14.62 -0.56
C SER A 140 13.74 -13.24 -0.82
N ILE A 141 13.46 -12.48 0.25
CA ILE A 141 12.89 -11.12 0.16
C ILE A 141 13.82 -10.17 -0.60
N GLU A 142 15.11 -10.16 -0.25
CA GLU A 142 16.09 -9.30 -0.91
C GLU A 142 16.29 -9.67 -2.38
N THR A 143 16.34 -10.97 -2.70
CA THR A 143 16.48 -11.45 -4.08
C THR A 143 15.29 -10.99 -4.93
N PHE A 144 14.08 -11.17 -4.43
CA PHE A 144 12.84 -10.75 -5.07
C PHE A 144 12.82 -9.24 -5.34
N ALA A 145 13.06 -8.43 -4.29
CA ALA A 145 13.00 -6.98 -4.40
C ALA A 145 14.09 -6.42 -5.31
N LYS A 146 15.33 -6.92 -5.22
CA LYS A 146 16.44 -6.50 -6.10
C LYS A 146 16.17 -6.83 -7.57
N ALA A 147 15.57 -7.98 -7.86
CA ALA A 147 15.19 -8.36 -9.23
C ALA A 147 14.15 -7.39 -9.81
N ILE A 148 13.16 -6.98 -9.01
CA ILE A 148 12.18 -5.96 -9.43
C ILE A 148 12.88 -4.61 -9.63
N ARG A 149 13.67 -4.16 -8.65
CA ARG A 149 14.41 -2.88 -8.69
C ARG A 149 15.31 -2.75 -9.91
N LYS A 150 15.96 -3.83 -10.34
CA LYS A 150 16.77 -3.84 -11.56
C LYS A 150 15.96 -3.46 -12.81
N SER A 151 14.67 -3.77 -12.84
CA SER A 151 13.79 -3.57 -14.01
C SER A 151 13.03 -2.24 -13.97
N VAL A 152 12.57 -1.81 -12.78
CA VAL A 152 11.72 -0.60 -12.63
C VAL A 152 12.47 0.62 -12.08
N GLY A 153 13.71 0.42 -11.64
CA GLY A 153 14.53 1.45 -11.02
C GLY A 153 14.11 1.82 -9.59
N PRO A 154 14.84 2.77 -8.96
CA PRO A 154 14.61 3.16 -7.56
C PRO A 154 13.40 4.07 -7.36
N LYS A 155 12.83 4.65 -8.42
CA LYS A 155 11.70 5.59 -8.33
C LYS A 155 10.32 4.91 -8.32
N TYR A 156 10.22 3.65 -8.74
CA TYR A 156 8.95 2.94 -8.69
C TYR A 156 8.61 2.58 -7.22
N PRO A 157 7.41 2.83 -6.68
CA PRO A 157 7.10 2.47 -5.30
C PRO A 157 6.96 0.95 -5.13
N LEU A 158 7.65 0.35 -4.15
CA LEU A 158 7.43 -1.04 -3.74
C LEU A 158 6.72 -1.09 -2.39
N ILE A 159 5.59 -1.80 -2.37
CA ILE A 159 4.73 -1.97 -1.20
C ILE A 159 4.87 -3.42 -0.71
N ALA A 160 5.24 -3.61 0.55
CA ALA A 160 5.24 -4.91 1.22
C ALA A 160 4.00 -5.02 2.10
N ILE A 161 3.11 -5.97 1.78
CA ILE A 161 2.07 -6.41 2.71
C ILE A 161 2.73 -7.38 3.68
N THR A 162 2.60 -7.10 4.97
CA THR A 162 3.26 -7.87 6.02
C THR A 162 2.26 -8.38 7.03
N PHE A 163 2.65 -9.39 7.81
CA PHE A 163 1.99 -9.65 9.06
C PHE A 163 1.99 -8.43 9.97
N SER A 164 0.99 -8.34 10.85
CA SER A 164 1.13 -7.48 12.03
C SER A 164 2.31 -7.99 12.88
N PRO A 165 3.23 -7.10 13.33
CA PRO A 165 4.34 -7.47 14.21
C PRO A 165 3.88 -7.88 15.61
N VAL A 166 2.59 -7.73 15.94
CA VAL A 166 2.00 -8.24 17.18
C VAL A 166 1.93 -9.78 17.13
N LEU A 167 1.89 -10.38 15.95
CA LEU A 167 1.81 -11.83 15.77
C LEU A 167 3.14 -12.51 16.10
N LYS A 168 3.08 -13.66 16.79
CA LYS A 168 4.26 -14.49 17.07
C LYS A 168 5.00 -14.93 15.79
N ARG A 169 4.26 -15.21 14.71
CA ARG A 169 4.86 -15.57 13.41
C ARG A 169 5.63 -14.42 12.75
N ALA A 170 5.40 -13.19 13.19
CA ALA A 170 6.07 -11.98 12.72
C ALA A 170 7.21 -11.55 13.65
N ASP A 171 7.65 -12.42 14.57
CA ASP A 171 8.80 -12.15 15.43
C ASP A 171 10.07 -11.92 14.60
N PRO A 172 10.93 -10.92 14.93
CA PRO A 172 12.14 -10.61 14.16
C PRO A 172 13.15 -11.76 14.02
N ARG A 173 13.07 -12.81 14.84
CA ARG A 173 13.88 -14.03 14.70
C ARG A 173 13.49 -14.86 13.47
N HIS A 174 12.29 -14.66 12.93
CA HIS A 174 11.72 -15.45 11.84
C HIS A 174 11.20 -14.60 10.67
N TYR A 175 10.95 -13.32 10.90
CA TYR A 175 10.43 -12.39 9.91
C TYR A 175 11.42 -11.25 9.67
N ALA A 176 11.93 -11.13 8.44
CA ALA A 176 13.06 -10.25 8.12
C ALA A 176 12.68 -8.76 7.98
N TRP A 177 12.18 -8.15 9.06
CA TRP A 177 11.71 -6.76 9.10
C TRP A 177 12.73 -5.74 8.57
N LYS A 178 13.99 -5.83 8.99
CA LYS A 178 15.06 -4.94 8.51
C LYS A 178 15.28 -5.08 7.00
N THR A 179 15.22 -6.31 6.48
CA THR A 179 15.38 -6.58 5.05
C THR A 179 14.21 -6.00 4.26
N ILE A 180 12.97 -6.17 4.75
CA ILE A 180 11.79 -5.56 4.13
C ILE A 180 11.96 -4.03 4.10
N ALA A 181 12.26 -3.42 5.24
CA ALA A 181 12.43 -1.97 5.37
C ALA A 181 13.57 -1.39 4.52
N ASN A 182 14.56 -2.21 4.14
CA ASN A 182 15.67 -1.80 3.28
C ASN A 182 15.40 -1.95 1.79
N ASN A 183 14.36 -2.71 1.41
CA ASN A 183 14.09 -3.03 0.01
C ASN A 183 12.73 -2.51 -0.49
N PHE A 184 11.80 -2.23 0.42
CA PHE A 184 10.46 -1.71 0.14
C PHE A 184 10.33 -0.28 0.66
N ASP A 185 9.54 0.53 -0.05
CA ASP A 185 9.32 1.94 0.29
C ASP A 185 8.18 2.08 1.30
N ILE A 186 7.16 1.22 1.17
CA ILE A 186 5.92 1.26 1.95
C ILE A 186 5.72 -0.09 2.63
N ILE A 187 5.47 -0.07 3.93
CA ILE A 187 5.08 -1.26 4.71
C ILE A 187 3.58 -1.17 4.98
N ALA A 188 2.85 -2.20 4.56
CA ALA A 188 1.41 -2.31 4.71
C ALA A 188 1.03 -3.47 5.65
N PRO A 189 1.08 -3.29 6.98
CA PRO A 189 0.79 -4.37 7.91
C PRO A 189 -0.69 -4.74 7.90
N MET A 190 -0.96 -6.05 7.84
CA MET A 190 -2.26 -6.66 8.15
C MET A 190 -2.61 -6.46 9.63
N THR A 191 -3.20 -5.32 9.95
CA THR A 191 -3.55 -4.86 11.31
C THR A 191 -4.91 -5.43 11.72
N TYR A 192 -5.01 -6.76 11.69
CA TYR A 192 -6.26 -7.47 11.94
C TYR A 192 -6.41 -7.85 13.41
N TRP A 193 -7.30 -7.15 14.12
CA TRP A 193 -7.47 -7.32 15.56
C TRP A 193 -8.44 -8.45 15.95
N HIS A 194 -9.36 -8.88 15.07
CA HIS A 194 -10.44 -9.84 15.39
C HIS A 194 -9.99 -11.20 15.96
N GLY A 195 -8.72 -11.60 15.76
CA GLY A 195 -8.16 -12.85 16.30
C GLY A 195 -7.39 -12.71 17.62
N PHE A 196 -7.12 -11.48 18.08
CA PHE A 196 -6.14 -11.21 19.15
C PHE A 196 -6.69 -10.37 20.29
N VAL A 197 -7.70 -9.54 20.01
CA VAL A 197 -8.37 -8.74 21.02
C VAL A 197 -9.54 -9.55 21.58
N LYS A 198 -9.45 -9.95 22.85
CA LYS A 198 -10.52 -10.71 23.54
C LYS A 198 -11.86 -9.98 23.57
N LEU A 199 -11.82 -8.65 23.67
CA LEU A 199 -12.99 -7.77 23.69
C LEU A 199 -13.01 -6.89 22.45
N ARG A 200 -13.80 -7.30 21.45
CA ARG A 200 -14.04 -6.53 20.22
C ARG A 200 -14.66 -5.17 20.56
N SER A 201 -13.82 -4.14 20.62
CA SER A 201 -14.15 -2.81 21.12
C SER A 201 -13.27 -1.76 20.46
N GLU A 202 -13.71 -0.51 20.54
CA GLU A 202 -12.92 0.64 20.08
C GLU A 202 -11.55 0.70 20.74
N LYS A 203 -11.48 0.56 22.08
CA LYS A 203 -10.20 0.55 22.81
C LYS A 203 -9.31 -0.60 22.36
N GLY A 204 -9.86 -1.80 22.18
CA GLY A 204 -9.09 -2.96 21.77
C GLY A 204 -8.47 -2.81 20.37
N ALA A 205 -9.24 -2.28 19.41
CA ALA A 205 -8.74 -1.97 18.07
C ALA A 205 -7.69 -0.86 18.09
N TYR A 206 -7.89 0.18 18.92
CA TYR A 206 -6.90 1.24 19.14
C TYR A 206 -5.58 0.68 19.67
N ASP A 207 -5.62 -0.05 20.80
CA ASP A 207 -4.43 -0.58 21.47
C ASP A 207 -3.62 -1.50 20.55
N TYR A 208 -4.31 -2.38 19.80
CA TYR A 208 -3.68 -3.28 18.84
C TYR A 208 -2.97 -2.50 17.72
N THR A 209 -3.64 -1.48 17.19
CA THR A 209 -3.11 -0.65 16.11
C THR A 209 -1.91 0.17 16.57
N ALA A 210 -2.00 0.83 17.73
CA ALA A 210 -0.89 1.56 18.34
C ALA A 210 0.33 0.64 18.57
N GLN A 211 0.10 -0.58 19.08
CA GLN A 211 1.16 -1.57 19.26
C GLN A 211 1.78 -2.02 17.94
N THR A 212 0.97 -2.25 16.89
CA THR A 212 1.46 -2.56 15.55
C THR A 212 2.40 -1.47 15.04
N ILE A 213 2.01 -0.20 15.13
CA ILE A 213 2.84 0.93 14.67
C ILE A 213 4.17 1.00 15.44
N SER A 214 4.11 0.91 16.77
CA SER A 214 5.30 0.95 17.62
C SER A 214 6.29 -0.15 17.28
N LYS A 215 5.79 -1.40 17.12
CA LYS A 215 6.64 -2.55 16.82
C LYS A 215 7.22 -2.51 15.41
N ILE A 216 6.54 -1.92 14.41
CA ILE A 216 7.14 -1.73 13.09
C ILE A 216 8.40 -0.87 13.21
N LYS A 217 8.32 0.27 13.91
CA LYS A 217 9.48 1.16 14.12
C LYS A 217 10.61 0.44 14.85
N GLU A 218 10.27 -0.29 15.92
CA GLU A 218 11.22 -1.10 16.69
C GLU A 218 11.92 -2.18 15.84
N TYR A 219 11.16 -3.00 15.11
CA TYR A 219 11.67 -4.17 14.40
C TYR A 219 12.42 -3.80 13.12
N THR A 220 12.05 -2.70 12.48
CA THR A 220 12.73 -2.18 11.30
C THR A 220 13.92 -1.30 11.63
N GLN A 221 13.95 -0.69 12.83
CA GLN A 221 14.92 0.32 13.24
C GLN A 221 14.95 1.52 12.28
N LYS A 222 13.79 1.92 11.77
CA LYS A 222 13.62 3.06 10.88
C LYS A 222 12.46 3.94 11.31
N ASP A 223 12.74 5.24 11.46
CA ASP A 223 11.75 6.23 11.91
C ASP A 223 11.02 6.93 10.75
N ASN A 224 11.57 6.89 9.54
CA ASN A 224 11.06 7.59 8.36
C ASN A 224 10.29 6.68 7.37
N LEU A 225 9.79 5.53 7.83
CA LEU A 225 9.04 4.60 7.00
C LEU A 225 7.69 5.16 6.57
N GLN A 226 7.29 4.84 5.34
CA GLN A 226 5.91 4.99 4.92
C GLN A 226 5.11 3.78 5.39
N ILE A 227 4.11 3.99 6.24
CA ILE A 227 3.27 2.94 6.80
C ILE A 227 1.84 3.13 6.28
N HIS A 228 1.28 2.11 5.63
CA HIS A 228 -0.12 2.07 5.21
C HIS A 228 -0.87 1.01 6.01
N LEU A 229 -1.76 1.40 6.91
CA LEU A 229 -2.40 0.40 7.77
C LEU A 229 -3.53 -0.33 7.05
N ILE A 230 -3.44 -1.67 6.96
CA ILE A 230 -4.54 -2.51 6.48
C ILE A 230 -5.37 -2.94 7.69
N GLY A 231 -6.48 -2.26 7.91
CA GLY A 231 -7.41 -2.53 8.99
C GLY A 231 -8.30 -3.74 8.74
N ASP A 232 -8.82 -4.29 9.82
CA ASP A 232 -9.72 -5.42 9.82
C ASP A 232 -11.10 -5.07 9.26
N GLY A 233 -11.53 -5.73 8.18
CA GLY A 233 -12.90 -5.62 7.67
C GLY A 233 -13.77 -6.83 8.00
N GLN A 234 -13.29 -7.82 8.76
CA GLN A 234 -13.99 -9.09 8.96
C GLN A 234 -14.90 -9.06 10.19
N LYS A 235 -16.21 -8.91 9.93
CA LYS A 235 -17.27 -8.82 10.97
C LYS A 235 -16.96 -7.75 12.02
N THR A 236 -16.28 -6.68 11.62
CA THR A 236 -15.91 -5.58 12.50
C THR A 236 -17.04 -4.56 12.62
N SER A 237 -17.18 -3.94 13.79
CA SER A 237 -18.14 -2.87 14.06
C SER A 237 -17.54 -1.49 13.74
N SER A 238 -18.40 -0.46 13.61
CA SER A 238 -17.94 0.92 13.46
C SER A 238 -17.10 1.39 14.65
N ALA A 239 -17.41 0.96 15.87
CA ALA A 239 -16.64 1.30 17.06
C ALA A 239 -15.20 0.79 16.97
N GLU A 240 -15.00 -0.46 16.54
CA GLU A 240 -13.66 -1.01 16.32
C GLU A 240 -12.92 -0.26 15.21
N ILE A 241 -13.58 0.05 14.09
CA ILE A 241 -12.98 0.83 13.00
C ILE A 241 -12.56 2.22 13.52
N ASN A 242 -13.39 2.89 14.33
CA ASN A 242 -13.05 4.19 14.91
C ASN A 242 -11.81 4.11 15.82
N GLY A 243 -11.66 3.01 16.57
CA GLY A 243 -10.47 2.79 17.40
C GLY A 243 -9.19 2.66 16.57
N PHE A 244 -9.27 1.87 15.48
CA PHE A 244 -8.20 1.73 14.50
C PHE A 244 -7.83 3.07 13.85
N LEU A 245 -8.82 3.84 13.38
CA LEU A 245 -8.61 5.12 12.73
C LEU A 245 -8.07 6.18 13.70
N ARG A 246 -8.56 6.22 14.93
CA ARG A 246 -8.02 7.11 15.97
C ARG A 246 -6.54 6.80 16.23
N ALA A 247 -6.16 5.54 16.36
CA ALA A 247 -4.75 5.17 16.52
C ALA A 247 -3.91 5.58 15.30
N ALA A 248 -4.44 5.46 14.09
CA ALA A 248 -3.76 5.92 12.88
C ALA A 248 -3.51 7.45 12.90
N GLY A 249 -4.50 8.23 13.35
CA GLY A 249 -4.39 9.68 13.51
C GLY A 249 -3.39 10.09 14.60
N ASP A 250 -3.56 9.55 15.81
CA ASP A 250 -2.74 9.89 16.99
C ASP A 250 -1.25 9.55 16.78
N HIS A 251 -0.95 8.55 15.95
CA HIS A 251 0.41 8.14 15.60
C HIS A 251 0.92 8.69 14.26
N ASN A 252 0.19 9.62 13.63
CA ASN A 252 0.55 10.32 12.40
C ASN A 252 0.93 9.40 11.23
N ILE A 253 0.06 8.43 10.92
CA ILE A 253 0.24 7.56 9.76
C ILE A 253 0.35 8.37 8.47
N ASN A 254 1.37 8.07 7.66
CA ASN A 254 1.82 8.90 6.55
C ASN A 254 1.60 8.29 5.16
N ALA A 255 1.14 7.04 5.07
CA ALA A 255 0.93 6.37 3.79
C ALA A 255 -0.48 5.82 3.60
N GLY A 256 -1.45 6.24 4.43
CA GLY A 256 -2.87 5.94 4.28
C GLY A 256 -3.39 4.81 5.18
N VAL A 257 -4.70 4.60 5.10
CA VAL A 257 -5.45 3.59 5.84
C VAL A 257 -6.42 2.87 4.93
N SER A 258 -6.73 1.61 5.23
CA SER A 258 -7.67 0.83 4.44
C SER A 258 -8.34 -0.26 5.26
N LEU A 259 -9.35 -0.91 4.69
CA LEU A 259 -9.99 -2.09 5.29
C LEU A 259 -9.91 -3.30 4.35
N TYR A 260 -9.69 -4.49 4.91
CA TYR A 260 -9.85 -5.76 4.20
C TYR A 260 -11.11 -6.50 4.64
N PRO A 261 -12.25 -6.28 3.96
CA PRO A 261 -13.49 -7.00 4.21
C PRO A 261 -13.38 -8.48 3.80
N TRP A 262 -14.27 -9.30 4.33
CA TRP A 262 -14.34 -10.72 3.98
C TRP A 262 -14.79 -10.93 2.51
N TYR A 263 -15.74 -10.11 2.04
CA TYR A 263 -16.23 -10.08 0.65
C TYR A 263 -16.25 -8.63 0.16
N THR A 264 -17.45 -8.06 0.04
CA THR A 264 -17.69 -6.64 -0.20
C THR A 264 -17.76 -5.92 1.16
N PRO A 265 -17.23 -4.70 1.30
CA PRO A 265 -17.39 -3.94 2.53
C PRO A 265 -18.88 -3.68 2.80
N LYS A 266 -19.29 -3.77 4.07
CA LYS A 266 -20.62 -3.34 4.51
C LYS A 266 -20.69 -1.82 4.61
N GLU A 267 -21.89 -1.27 4.48
CA GLU A 267 -22.14 0.18 4.50
C GLU A 267 -21.47 0.87 5.69
N HIS A 268 -21.68 0.37 6.91
CA HIS A 268 -21.09 0.95 8.12
C HIS A 268 -19.56 0.99 8.12
N GLN A 269 -18.90 0.11 7.35
CA GLN A 269 -17.44 0.09 7.21
C GLN A 269 -16.96 1.17 6.25
N VAL A 270 -17.67 1.33 5.13
CA VAL A 270 -17.41 2.39 4.15
C VAL A 270 -17.65 3.76 4.79
N GLU A 271 -18.70 3.88 5.61
CA GLU A 271 -19.02 5.11 6.32
C GLU A 271 -17.98 5.48 7.39
N ALA A 272 -17.63 4.54 8.26
CA ALA A 272 -16.62 4.78 9.29
C ALA A 272 -15.27 5.16 8.68
N LEU A 273 -14.83 4.47 7.62
CA LEU A 273 -13.62 4.83 6.88
C LEU A 273 -13.77 6.20 6.21
N GLY A 274 -14.91 6.48 5.57
CA GLY A 274 -15.15 7.72 4.85
C GLY A 274 -15.10 8.97 5.72
N MET A 275 -15.56 8.88 6.98
CA MET A 275 -15.52 9.98 7.96
C MET A 275 -14.10 10.33 8.44
N PHE A 276 -13.14 9.43 8.27
CA PHE A 276 -11.75 9.69 8.67
C PHE A 276 -11.09 10.75 7.80
N LYS A 277 -10.31 11.61 8.44
CA LYS A 277 -9.44 12.61 7.82
C LYS A 277 -8.01 12.23 8.13
N LEU A 278 -7.20 12.04 7.10
CA LEU A 278 -5.76 11.91 7.29
C LEU A 278 -5.20 13.28 7.69
N SER A 279 -4.09 13.30 8.43
CA SER A 279 -3.47 14.55 8.90
C SER A 279 -3.01 15.50 7.78
N ASN A 280 -3.02 15.03 6.53
CA ASN A 280 -2.66 15.78 5.32
C ASN A 280 -3.87 16.11 4.41
N ASP A 281 -5.11 15.83 4.86
CA ASP A 281 -6.36 16.18 4.16
C ASP A 281 -6.80 17.62 4.41
#